data_AF-A0A271ITN0-F1
#
_entry.id   AF-A0A271ITN0-F1
#
_cell.length_a   1.000
_cell.length_b   1.000
_cell.length_c   1.000
_cell.angle_alpha   90.00
_cell.angle_beta   90.00
_cell.angle_gamma   90.00
#
_symmetry.space_group_name_H-M   'P 1'
#
loop_
_entity.id
_entity.type
_entity.pdbx_description
1 polymer ?
#
loop_
_entity_poly.entity_id
_entity_poly.type
_entity_poly.pdbx_seq_one_letter_code
_entity_poly.pdbx_strand_id
1 'polypeptide(L)'
;MIWLLVDHVFSVSNYAAVGSLSADSHEGIQLDAGIYVFASLASFAVGCLVGVVELLFLNRAFAARSLGAKLVGKTLFYVAFLTVVVVVLYPIAAAMEMGTGLADARVWDRLGAFAVSMESLSTGVQITASLVVSLFYAEISEHLGARVLTNFLTGRYHTPKRERRVFLFSDMKSSTAITERLGHARYFEFLRAYYDALADAVVRHEGEVYQYIGDEIVVSWPEEAGLRDANGVRCALA
;
A
#
# COMPACT_ATOMS: atom_id res chain seq x y z
N MET A 1 4.99 7.91 -7.73
CA MET A 1 3.99 8.20 -8.78
C MET A 1 2.63 8.58 -8.18
N ILE A 2 2.03 7.77 -7.29
CA ILE A 2 0.75 8.11 -6.62
C ILE A 2 0.85 9.43 -5.83
N TRP A 3 1.92 9.61 -5.04
CA TRP A 3 2.13 10.83 -4.25
C TRP A 3 2.26 12.11 -5.09
N LEU A 4 2.80 12.02 -6.30
CA LEU A 4 2.92 13.17 -7.21
C LEU A 4 1.56 13.52 -7.83
N LEU A 5 0.73 12.52 -8.13
CA LEU A 5 -0.64 12.74 -8.61
C LEU A 5 -1.53 13.32 -7.50
N VAL A 6 -1.37 12.83 -6.27
CA VAL A 6 -2.08 13.35 -5.10
C VAL A 6 -1.66 14.80 -4.87
N ASP A 7 -0.36 15.10 -4.80
CA ASP A 7 0.16 16.47 -4.67
C ASP A 7 -0.38 17.43 -5.74
N HIS A 8 -0.45 16.97 -7.01
CA HIS A 8 -1.01 17.77 -8.09
C HIS A 8 -2.51 18.04 -7.92
N VAL A 9 -3.30 17.03 -7.51
CA VAL A 9 -4.74 17.18 -7.23
C VAL A 9 -4.97 18.12 -6.03
N PHE A 10 -4.14 18.02 -5.00
CA PHE A 10 -4.18 18.92 -3.84
C PHE A 10 -3.83 20.36 -4.21
N SER A 11 -2.80 20.56 -5.02
CA SER A 11 -2.40 21.89 -5.47
C SER A 11 -3.50 22.56 -6.30
N VAL A 12 -4.22 21.80 -7.14
CA VAL A 12 -5.38 22.30 -7.91
C VAL A 12 -6.58 22.57 -7.00
N SER A 13 -6.84 21.70 -6.01
CA SER A 13 -7.94 21.88 -5.04
C SER A 13 -7.73 23.13 -4.17
N ASN A 14 -6.51 23.36 -3.69
CA ASN A 14 -6.18 24.56 -2.93
C ASN A 14 -6.25 25.82 -3.79
N TYR A 15 -5.79 25.77 -5.04
CA TYR A 15 -5.96 26.89 -5.98
C TYR A 15 -7.43 27.22 -6.25
N ALA A 16 -8.28 26.20 -6.42
CA ALA A 16 -9.72 26.37 -6.62
C ALA A 16 -10.45 26.90 -5.37
N ALA A 17 -10.03 26.48 -4.17
CA ALA A 17 -10.57 26.99 -2.91
C ALA A 17 -10.22 28.47 -2.69
N VAL A 18 -8.95 28.85 -2.91
CA VAL A 18 -8.45 30.23 -2.82
C VAL A 18 -9.09 31.15 -3.87
N GLY A 19 -9.44 30.64 -5.04
CA GLY A 19 -10.13 31.41 -6.09
C GLY A 19 -11.57 31.83 -5.76
N SER A 20 -12.19 31.27 -4.70
CA SER A 20 -13.61 31.52 -4.36
C SER A 20 -13.83 32.36 -3.08
N LEU A 21 -12.78 32.56 -2.28
CA LEU A 21 -12.83 33.34 -1.05
C LEU A 21 -11.78 34.45 -1.13
N SER A 22 -12.26 35.64 -1.51
CA SER A 22 -11.55 36.90 -1.58
C SER A 22 -10.51 37.13 -0.47
N ALA A 23 -9.25 37.29 -0.91
CA ALA A 23 -8.35 38.40 -0.59
C ALA A 23 -7.69 38.54 0.81
N ASP A 24 -7.51 37.49 1.62
CA ASP A 24 -6.78 37.68 2.91
C ASP A 24 -5.92 36.52 3.46
N SER A 25 -5.48 35.56 2.63
CA SER A 25 -4.54 34.52 3.09
C SER A 25 -3.07 34.93 2.90
N HIS A 26 -2.55 35.74 3.83
CA HIS A 26 -1.12 36.09 3.93
C HIS A 26 -0.19 34.92 4.37
N GLU A 27 -0.69 33.68 4.42
CA GLU A 27 0.06 32.49 4.86
C GLU A 27 0.51 31.56 3.72
N GLY A 28 0.08 31.82 2.48
CA GLY A 28 0.49 31.04 1.32
C GLY A 28 1.83 31.52 0.75
N ILE A 29 2.85 30.65 0.76
CA ILE A 29 4.14 30.91 0.12
C ILE A 29 3.91 31.23 -1.37
N GLN A 30 4.36 32.39 -1.84
CA GLN A 30 4.29 32.70 -3.27
C GLN A 30 5.22 31.74 -4.03
N LEU A 31 4.62 30.93 -4.92
CA LEU A 31 5.31 29.91 -5.71
C LEU A 31 6.24 30.55 -6.74
N ASP A 32 7.48 30.81 -6.34
CA ASP A 32 8.57 31.14 -7.26
C ASP A 32 9.11 29.86 -7.93
N ALA A 33 9.63 29.97 -9.15
CA ALA A 33 10.13 28.83 -9.93
C ALA A 33 11.23 28.05 -9.19
N GLY A 34 12.04 28.74 -8.38
CA GLY A 34 13.07 28.11 -7.53
C GLY A 34 12.48 27.26 -6.40
N ILE A 35 11.42 27.72 -5.75
CA ILE A 35 10.74 27.01 -4.66
C ILE A 35 10.04 25.77 -5.21
N TYR A 36 9.42 25.88 -6.39
CA TYR A 36 8.77 24.75 -7.05
C TYR A 36 9.75 23.62 -7.41
N VAL A 37 10.92 23.97 -7.97
CA VAL A 37 11.96 22.98 -8.30
C VAL A 37 12.51 22.32 -7.04
N PHE A 38 12.74 23.09 -5.97
CA PHE A 38 13.17 22.56 -4.68
C PHE A 38 12.13 21.59 -4.09
N ALA A 39 10.87 21.99 -4.04
CA ALA A 39 9.78 21.16 -3.51
C ALA A 39 9.65 19.85 -4.30
N SER A 40 9.75 19.91 -5.63
CA SER A 40 9.69 18.73 -6.50
C SER A 40 10.84 17.76 -6.23
N LEU A 41 12.07 18.27 -6.08
CA LEU A 41 13.25 17.45 -5.80
C LEU A 41 13.18 16.84 -4.39
N ALA A 42 12.75 17.63 -3.40
CA ALA A 42 12.56 17.17 -2.02
C ALA A 42 11.49 16.07 -1.95
N SER A 43 10.34 16.25 -2.60
CA SER A 43 9.27 15.25 -2.68
C SER A 43 9.73 13.95 -3.35
N PHE A 44 10.54 14.04 -4.41
CA PHE A 44 11.13 12.85 -5.04
C PHE A 44 12.08 12.11 -4.08
N ALA A 45 12.98 12.84 -3.42
CA ALA A 45 13.94 12.26 -2.48
C ALA A 45 13.24 11.59 -1.28
N VAL A 46 12.23 12.25 -0.70
CA VAL A 46 11.40 11.70 0.38
C VAL A 46 10.67 10.44 -0.11
N GLY A 47 10.11 10.46 -1.32
CA GLY A 47 9.45 9.30 -1.91
C GLY A 47 10.39 8.09 -2.08
N CYS A 48 11.62 8.32 -2.54
CA CYS A 48 12.64 7.27 -2.62
C CYS A 48 13.01 6.72 -1.24
N LEU A 49 13.22 7.60 -0.25
CA LEU A 49 13.55 7.20 1.12
C LEU A 49 12.44 6.33 1.73
N VAL A 50 11.18 6.76 1.58
CA VAL A 50 10.01 5.99 2.01
C VAL A 50 9.97 4.62 1.36
N GLY A 51 10.17 4.54 0.04
CA GLY A 51 10.18 3.27 -0.69
C GLY A 51 11.26 2.31 -0.17
N VAL A 52 12.47 2.82 0.10
CA VAL A 52 13.57 2.01 0.65
C VAL A 52 13.24 1.51 2.06
N VAL A 53 12.73 2.39 2.93
CA VAL A 53 12.35 2.02 4.30
C VAL A 53 11.22 0.99 4.33
N GLU A 54 10.22 1.13 3.46
CA GLU A 54 9.11 0.19 3.36
C GLU A 54 9.58 -1.20 2.95
N LEU A 55 10.40 -1.27 1.89
CA LEU A 55 10.88 -2.54 1.33
C LEU A 55 11.88 -3.25 2.24
N LEU A 56 12.81 -2.52 2.86
CA LEU A 56 13.90 -3.13 3.63
C LEU A 56 13.55 -3.37 5.09
N PHE A 57 12.77 -2.46 5.71
CA PHE A 57 12.56 -2.46 7.16
C PHE A 57 11.12 -2.80 7.54
N LEU A 58 10.14 -2.04 7.05
CA LEU A 58 8.75 -2.17 7.53
C LEU A 58 8.14 -3.52 7.13
N ASN A 59 8.29 -3.94 5.87
CA ASN A 59 7.77 -5.23 5.44
C ASN A 59 8.39 -6.40 6.22
N ARG A 60 9.70 -6.34 6.51
CA ARG A 60 10.39 -7.38 7.27
C ARG A 60 10.02 -7.37 8.76
N ALA A 61 9.93 -6.20 9.38
CA ALA A 61 9.62 -6.05 10.81
C ALA A 61 8.17 -6.45 11.15
N PHE A 62 7.24 -6.19 10.23
CA PHE A 62 5.82 -6.44 10.44
C PHE A 62 5.31 -7.75 9.81
N ALA A 63 6.15 -8.51 9.09
CA ALA A 63 5.76 -9.76 8.42
C ALA A 63 5.05 -10.77 9.35
N ALA A 64 5.49 -10.90 10.61
CA ALA A 64 4.97 -11.88 11.56
C ALA A 64 3.86 -11.33 12.50
N ARG A 65 3.40 -10.10 12.30
CA ARG A 65 2.40 -9.45 13.17
C ARG A 65 0.99 -9.56 12.56
N SER A 66 -0.03 -9.49 13.41
CA SER A 66 -1.44 -9.47 12.97
C SER A 66 -1.75 -8.23 12.12
N LEU A 67 -2.74 -8.34 11.23
CA LEU A 67 -3.13 -7.28 10.29
C LEU A 67 -3.34 -5.92 10.98
N GLY A 68 -4.05 -5.90 12.11
CA GLY A 68 -4.28 -4.67 12.87
C GLY A 68 -3.00 -4.07 13.47
N ALA A 69 -2.08 -4.90 13.97
CA ALA A 69 -0.81 -4.44 14.51
C ALA A 69 0.10 -3.87 13.41
N LYS A 70 0.07 -4.45 12.20
CA LYS A 70 0.77 -3.88 11.04
C LYS A 70 0.19 -2.53 10.64
N LEU A 71 -1.14 -2.42 10.54
CA LEU A 71 -1.81 -1.20 10.12
C LEU A 71 -1.51 -0.04 11.09
N VAL A 72 -1.67 -0.27 12.39
CA VAL A 72 -1.38 0.75 13.43
C VAL A 72 0.10 1.10 13.45
N GLY A 73 0.99 0.10 13.41
CA GLY A 73 2.44 0.32 13.42
C GLY A 73 2.93 1.11 12.22
N LYS A 74 2.50 0.74 11.01
CA LYS A 74 2.83 1.49 9.78
C LYS A 74 2.25 2.90 9.82
N THR A 75 0.99 3.06 10.22
CA THR A 75 0.35 4.39 10.32
C THR A 75 1.10 5.32 11.26
N LEU A 76 1.45 4.85 12.48
CA LEU A 76 2.22 5.64 13.44
C LEU A 76 3.61 6.01 12.90
N PHE A 77 4.29 5.06 12.26
CA PHE A 77 5.59 5.30 11.64
C PHE A 77 5.49 6.39 10.56
N TYR A 78 4.52 6.28 9.66
CA TYR A 78 4.34 7.22 8.55
C TYR A 78 3.92 8.61 9.02
N VAL A 79 3.04 8.71 10.03
CA VAL A 79 2.68 10.00 10.63
C VAL A 79 3.92 10.64 11.27
N ALA A 80 4.68 9.90 12.07
CA ALA A 80 5.91 10.42 12.68
C ALA A 80 6.94 10.86 11.63
N PHE A 81 7.13 10.05 10.58
CA PHE A 81 8.02 10.34 9.48
C PHE A 81 7.61 11.62 8.73
N LEU A 82 6.33 11.75 8.38
CA LEU A 82 5.80 12.96 7.72
C LEU A 82 5.95 14.20 8.60
N THR A 83 5.71 14.10 9.91
CA THR A 83 5.95 15.20 10.84
C THR A 83 7.42 15.64 10.82
N VAL A 84 8.37 14.70 10.85
CA VAL A 84 9.81 15.02 10.74
C VAL A 84 10.12 15.71 9.40
N VAL A 85 9.57 15.20 8.30
CA VAL A 85 9.75 15.80 6.97
C VAL A 85 9.22 17.24 6.95
N VAL A 86 8.04 17.50 7.50
CA VAL A 86 7.47 18.86 7.57
C VAL A 86 8.36 19.77 8.43
N VAL A 87 8.79 19.32 9.61
CA VAL A 87 9.65 20.08 10.52
C VAL A 87 11.01 20.41 9.90
N VAL A 88 11.52 19.59 8.96
CA VAL A 88 12.78 19.87 8.26
C VAL A 88 12.57 20.72 7.01
N LEU A 89 11.60 20.39 6.16
CA LEU A 89 11.42 21.03 4.86
C LEU A 89 10.73 22.39 4.96
N TYR A 90 9.78 22.55 5.89
CA TYR A 90 9.04 23.81 6.03
C TYR A 90 9.97 24.99 6.41
N PRO A 91 10.88 24.87 7.39
CA PRO A 91 11.86 25.93 7.67
C PRO A 91 12.75 26.28 6.49
N ILE A 92 13.14 25.30 5.68
CA ILE A 92 13.97 25.53 4.49
C ILE A 92 13.18 26.32 3.45
N ALA A 93 11.92 25.94 3.20
CA ALA A 93 11.05 26.67 2.28
C ALA A 93 10.78 28.10 2.78
N ALA A 94 10.50 28.29 4.06
CA ALA A 94 10.25 29.60 4.66
C ALA A 94 11.50 30.50 4.64
N ALA A 95 12.69 29.94 4.87
CA ALA A 95 13.95 30.68 4.77
C ALA A 95 14.24 31.13 3.32
N MET A 96 13.97 30.26 2.34
CA MET A 96 14.09 30.61 0.92
C MET A 96 13.12 31.72 0.51
N GLU A 97 11.86 31.65 0.95
CA GLU A 97 10.85 32.67 0.67
C GLU A 97 11.23 34.04 1.26
N MET A 98 11.69 34.06 2.51
CA MET A 98 12.04 35.30 3.21
C MET A 98 13.42 35.83 2.82
N GLY A 99 14.21 35.08 2.05
CA GLY A 99 15.61 35.40 1.73
C GLY A 99 16.52 35.46 2.96
N THR A 100 16.16 34.76 4.03
CA THR A 100 16.87 34.73 5.32
C THR A 100 17.60 33.40 5.54
N GLY A 101 18.45 33.33 6.56
CA GLY A 101 19.09 32.06 6.95
C GLY A 101 18.20 31.20 7.85
N LEU A 102 18.47 29.89 7.89
CA LEU A 102 17.76 28.90 8.75
C LEU A 102 17.86 29.19 10.26
N ALA A 103 18.81 30.03 10.68
CA ALA A 103 19.03 30.42 12.07
C ALA A 103 18.20 31.64 12.50
N ASP A 104 17.40 32.23 11.61
CA ASP A 104 16.54 33.36 11.95
C ASP A 104 15.33 32.88 12.76
N ALA A 105 15.09 33.51 13.92
CA ALA A 105 14.00 33.14 14.84
C ALA A 105 12.62 33.19 14.16
N ARG A 106 12.46 34.09 13.17
CA ARG A 106 11.21 34.25 12.39
C ARG A 106 10.79 32.98 11.63
N VAL A 107 11.74 32.16 11.22
CA VAL A 107 11.47 30.87 10.54
C VAL A 107 10.83 29.88 11.50
N TRP A 108 11.35 29.82 12.73
CA TRP A 108 10.87 28.92 13.78
C TRP A 108 9.54 29.40 14.37
N ASP A 109 9.33 30.71 14.48
CA ASP A 109 8.04 31.28 14.87
C ASP A 109 6.94 30.96 13.85
N ARG A 110 7.25 31.04 12.54
CA ARG A 110 6.32 30.60 11.48
C ARG A 110 6.02 29.11 11.52
N LEU A 111 7.02 28.26 11.77
CA LEU A 111 6.78 26.82 11.95
C LEU A 111 5.86 26.56 13.14
N GLY A 112 6.06 27.25 14.26
CA GLY A 112 5.20 27.14 15.44
C GLY A 112 3.77 27.62 15.16
N ALA A 113 3.62 28.76 14.49
CA ALA A 113 2.32 29.29 14.07
C ALA A 113 1.60 28.32 13.11
N PHE A 114 2.33 27.78 12.12
CA PHE A 114 1.81 26.78 11.20
C PHE A 114 1.42 25.48 11.92
N ALA A 115 2.21 24.98 12.87
CA ALA A 115 1.90 23.74 13.58
C ALA A 115 0.58 23.78 14.35
N VAL A 116 0.17 24.97 14.80
CA VAL A 116 -1.08 25.21 15.55
C VAL A 116 -2.18 25.79 14.63
N SER A 117 -1.88 26.06 13.36
CA SER A 117 -2.84 26.64 12.43
C SER A 117 -3.94 25.65 12.04
N MET A 118 -5.11 26.20 11.71
CA MET A 118 -6.24 25.40 11.21
C MET A 118 -5.89 24.71 9.88
N GLU A 119 -5.05 25.34 9.06
CA GLU A 119 -4.60 24.79 7.78
C GLU A 119 -3.75 23.54 7.96
N SER A 120 -2.81 23.55 8.91
CA SER A 120 -1.98 22.38 9.24
C SER A 120 -2.83 21.24 9.81
N LEU A 121 -3.79 21.54 10.68
CA LEU A 121 -4.69 20.53 11.23
C LEU A 121 -5.53 19.86 10.14
N SER A 122 -6.15 20.65 9.26
CA SER A 122 -6.96 20.16 8.14
C SER A 122 -6.12 19.29 7.19
N THR A 123 -4.96 19.79 6.79
CA THR A 123 -4.03 19.08 5.91
C THR A 123 -3.53 17.78 6.54
N GLY A 124 -3.19 17.81 7.82
CA GLY A 124 -2.74 16.64 8.58
C GLY A 124 -3.81 15.56 8.69
N VAL A 125 -5.05 15.93 8.97
CA VAL A 125 -6.19 15.00 8.99
C VAL A 125 -6.41 14.37 7.62
N GLN A 126 -6.36 15.17 6.54
CA GLN A 126 -6.61 14.68 5.19
C GLN A 126 -5.51 13.72 4.69
N ILE A 127 -4.24 14.04 4.95
CA ILE A 127 -3.10 13.18 4.61
C ILE A 127 -3.16 11.90 5.44
N THR A 128 -3.42 12.00 6.74
CA THR A 128 -3.52 10.83 7.63
C THR A 128 -4.66 9.91 7.22
N ALA A 129 -5.84 10.45 6.88
CA ALA A 129 -6.96 9.66 6.40
C ALA A 129 -6.64 8.95 5.07
N SER A 130 -6.04 9.66 4.11
CA SER A 130 -5.63 9.11 2.82
C SER A 130 -4.59 8.00 2.98
N LEU A 131 -3.63 8.19 3.90
CA LEU A 131 -2.61 7.22 4.26
C LEU A 131 -3.23 5.96 4.87
N VAL A 132 -4.15 6.10 5.84
CA VAL A 132 -4.83 4.96 6.48
C VAL A 132 -5.60 4.15 5.45
N VAL A 133 -6.37 4.80 4.57
CA VAL A 133 -7.11 4.12 3.50
C VAL A 133 -6.16 3.39 2.55
N SER A 134 -5.05 4.02 2.17
CA SER A 134 -4.06 3.42 1.26
C SER A 134 -3.37 2.20 1.88
N LEU A 135 -2.96 2.30 3.16
CA LEU A 135 -2.35 1.19 3.90
C LEU A 135 -3.34 0.05 4.12
N PHE A 136 -4.60 0.37 4.43
CA PHE A 136 -5.66 -0.62 4.57
C PHE A 136 -5.91 -1.36 3.26
N TYR A 137 -5.99 -0.63 2.15
CA TYR A 137 -6.12 -1.24 0.83
C TYR A 137 -4.92 -2.15 0.49
N ALA A 138 -3.70 -1.68 0.72
CA ALA A 138 -2.49 -2.45 0.46
C ALA A 138 -2.45 -3.75 1.28
N GLU A 139 -2.71 -3.67 2.58
CA GLU A 139 -2.69 -4.83 3.47
C GLU A 139 -3.82 -5.82 3.15
N ILE A 140 -5.04 -5.34 2.85
CA ILE A 140 -6.11 -6.25 2.43
C ILE A 140 -5.80 -6.91 1.09
N SER A 141 -5.26 -6.16 0.13
CA SER A 141 -4.86 -6.69 -1.17
C SER A 141 -3.81 -7.78 -1.04
N GLU A 142 -2.87 -7.63 -0.09
CA GLU A 142 -1.84 -8.62 0.20
C GLU A 142 -2.40 -9.90 0.85
N HIS A 143 -3.40 -9.79 1.73
CA HIS A 143 -3.99 -10.96 2.41
C HIS A 143 -5.11 -11.67 1.63
N LEU A 144 -5.97 -10.92 0.92
CA LEU A 144 -7.09 -11.49 0.15
C LEU A 144 -6.72 -11.77 -1.32
N GLY A 145 -5.63 -11.18 -1.82
CA GLY A 145 -5.29 -11.17 -3.23
C GLY A 145 -5.99 -10.04 -4.00
N ALA A 146 -5.23 -9.32 -4.80
CA ALA A 146 -5.69 -8.12 -5.53
C ALA A 146 -6.94 -8.36 -6.40
N ARG A 147 -7.08 -9.57 -6.97
CA ARG A 147 -8.24 -9.93 -7.81
C ARG A 147 -9.51 -10.19 -7.00
N VAL A 148 -9.39 -10.77 -5.81
CA VAL A 148 -10.54 -10.98 -4.91
C VAL A 148 -11.06 -9.65 -4.40
N LEU A 149 -10.16 -8.75 -3.99
CA LEU A 149 -10.54 -7.42 -3.51
C LEU A 149 -11.21 -6.58 -4.60
N THR A 150 -10.67 -6.57 -5.83
CA THR A 150 -11.29 -5.85 -6.95
C THR A 150 -12.65 -6.44 -7.33
N ASN A 151 -12.79 -7.78 -7.34
CA ASN A 151 -14.08 -8.42 -7.58
C ASN A 151 -15.10 -8.13 -6.45
N PHE A 152 -14.65 -7.99 -5.20
CA PHE A 152 -15.49 -7.60 -4.07
C PHE A 152 -15.98 -6.16 -4.20
N LEU A 153 -15.06 -5.22 -4.46
CA LEU A 153 -15.37 -3.79 -4.62
C LEU A 153 -16.22 -3.50 -5.88
N THR A 154 -16.02 -4.24 -6.97
CA THR A 154 -16.83 -4.10 -8.20
C THR A 154 -18.21 -4.78 -8.10
N GLY A 155 -18.54 -5.39 -6.95
CA GLY A 155 -19.83 -6.05 -6.73
C GLY A 155 -20.01 -7.36 -7.53
N ARG A 156 -18.94 -7.89 -8.13
CA ARG A 156 -18.98 -9.14 -8.92
C ARG A 156 -19.36 -10.36 -8.07
N TYR A 157 -19.17 -10.31 -6.76
CA TYR A 157 -19.57 -11.38 -5.84
C TYR A 157 -21.07 -11.38 -5.51
N HIS A 158 -21.77 -10.26 -5.67
CA HIS A 158 -23.19 -10.16 -5.29
C HIS A 158 -24.15 -10.57 -6.43
N THR A 159 -23.64 -10.67 -7.66
CA THR A 159 -24.43 -11.09 -8.81
C THR A 159 -23.87 -12.40 -9.38
N PRO A 160 -24.64 -13.51 -9.35
CA PRO A 160 -24.16 -14.77 -9.90
C PRO A 160 -23.88 -14.61 -11.40
N LYS A 161 -22.61 -14.70 -11.78
CA LYS A 161 -22.18 -14.68 -13.19
C LYS A 161 -21.88 -16.11 -13.65
N ARG A 162 -22.35 -16.45 -14.84
CA ARG A 162 -21.95 -17.68 -15.53
C ARG A 162 -20.56 -17.44 -16.13
N GLU A 163 -19.55 -18.14 -15.61
CA GLU A 163 -18.18 -18.12 -16.13
C GLU A 163 -17.77 -19.56 -16.47
N ARG A 164 -17.08 -19.75 -17.59
CA ARG A 164 -16.44 -21.03 -17.93
C ARG A 164 -15.05 -21.03 -17.34
N ARG A 165 -14.76 -22.03 -16.51
CA ARG A 165 -13.47 -22.17 -15.84
C ARG A 165 -12.99 -23.61 -15.93
N VAL A 166 -11.68 -23.77 -16.00
CA VAL A 166 -10.99 -25.05 -15.83
C VAL A 166 -10.64 -25.19 -14.36
N PHE A 167 -10.83 -26.36 -13.78
CA PHE A 167 -10.49 -26.67 -12.39
C PHE A 167 -9.51 -27.83 -12.32
N LEU A 168 -8.51 -27.69 -11.46
CA LEU A 168 -7.58 -28.73 -11.05
C LEU A 168 -7.78 -28.98 -9.56
N PHE A 169 -8.00 -30.24 -9.21
CA PHE A 169 -8.11 -30.71 -7.83
C PHE A 169 -6.85 -31.52 -7.54
N SER A 170 -6.09 -31.11 -6.52
CA SER A 170 -4.87 -31.80 -6.11
C SER A 170 -4.94 -32.09 -4.63
N ASP A 171 -4.85 -33.37 -4.29
CA ASP A 171 -4.94 -33.86 -2.92
C ASP A 171 -3.68 -34.66 -2.55
N MET A 172 -3.34 -34.65 -1.28
CA MET A 172 -2.16 -35.29 -0.76
C MET A 172 -2.40 -36.79 -0.55
N LYS A 173 -1.49 -37.61 -1.09
CA LYS A 173 -1.56 -39.05 -0.86
C LYS A 173 -1.29 -39.40 0.60
N SER A 174 -2.23 -40.10 1.23
CA SER A 174 -2.10 -40.65 2.58
C SER A 174 -1.90 -39.59 3.69
N SER A 175 -2.56 -38.44 3.55
CA SER A 175 -2.47 -37.32 4.50
C SER A 175 -2.86 -37.65 5.94
N THR A 176 -3.84 -38.55 6.14
CA THR A 176 -4.23 -39.04 7.48
C THR A 176 -3.07 -39.74 8.19
N ALA A 177 -2.39 -40.68 7.51
CA ALA A 177 -1.24 -41.38 8.06
C ALA A 177 -0.06 -40.44 8.32
N ILE A 178 0.13 -39.41 7.49
CA ILE A 178 1.16 -38.37 7.69
C ILE A 178 0.83 -37.53 8.92
N THR A 179 -0.44 -37.14 9.09
CA THR A 179 -0.93 -36.35 10.23
C THR A 179 -0.74 -37.10 11.54
N GLU A 180 -1.12 -38.38 11.59
CA GLU A 180 -0.96 -39.24 12.77
C GLU A 180 0.51 -39.40 13.18
N ARG A 181 1.43 -39.47 12.20
CA ARG A 181 2.87 -39.62 12.46
C ARG A 181 3.54 -38.33 12.89
N LEU A 182 3.15 -37.19 12.33
CA LEU A 182 3.80 -35.89 12.59
C LEU A 182 3.19 -35.16 13.79
N GLY A 183 1.91 -35.40 14.08
CA GLY A 183 1.12 -34.61 15.01
C GLY A 183 0.74 -33.24 14.44
N HIS A 184 -0.29 -32.62 15.03
CA HIS A 184 -0.96 -31.43 14.48
C HIS A 184 -0.03 -30.25 14.13
N ALA A 185 0.91 -29.88 15.01
CA ALA A 185 1.75 -28.69 14.79
C ALA A 185 2.72 -28.88 13.61
N ARG A 186 3.43 -30.02 13.55
CA ARG A 186 4.36 -30.34 12.47
C ARG A 186 3.64 -30.63 11.16
N TYR A 187 2.44 -31.19 11.21
CA TYR A 187 1.60 -31.36 10.03
C TYR A 187 1.26 -30.00 9.40
N PHE A 188 0.98 -28.98 10.21
CA PHE A 188 0.69 -27.64 9.69
C PHE A 188 1.90 -27.01 8.98
N GLU A 189 3.11 -27.18 9.54
CA GLU A 189 4.35 -26.74 8.90
C GLU A 189 4.62 -27.50 7.59
N PHE A 190 4.39 -28.81 7.59
CA PHE A 190 4.50 -29.65 6.39
C PHE A 190 3.50 -29.24 5.31
N LEU A 191 2.26 -28.97 5.69
CA LEU A 191 1.20 -28.54 4.77
C LEU A 191 1.53 -27.18 4.13
N ARG A 192 2.10 -26.25 4.91
CA ARG A 192 2.60 -24.99 4.37
C ARG A 192 3.70 -25.20 3.33
N ALA A 193 4.68 -26.05 3.63
CA ALA A 193 5.75 -26.37 2.69
C ALA A 193 5.23 -27.07 1.41
N TYR A 194 4.21 -27.93 1.55
CA TYR A 194 3.52 -28.55 0.42
C TYR A 194 2.85 -27.51 -0.49
N TYR A 195 2.12 -26.55 0.07
CA TYR A 195 1.50 -25.47 -0.72
C TYR A 195 2.52 -24.54 -1.34
N ASP A 196 3.58 -24.17 -0.61
CA ASP A 196 4.67 -23.33 -1.13
C ASP A 196 5.36 -23.99 -2.33
N ALA A 197 5.50 -25.32 -2.33
CA ALA A 197 6.06 -26.07 -3.47
C ALA A 197 5.16 -26.05 -4.72
N LEU A 198 3.84 -26.01 -4.55
CA LEU A 198 2.88 -25.93 -5.65
C LEU A 198 2.70 -24.50 -6.18
N ALA A 199 2.92 -23.49 -5.33
CA ALA A 199 2.64 -22.09 -5.64
C ALA A 199 3.37 -21.60 -6.90
N ASP A 200 4.63 -21.99 -7.12
CA ASP A 200 5.40 -21.57 -8.29
C ASP A 200 4.82 -22.15 -9.60
N ALA A 201 4.38 -23.42 -9.60
CA ALA A 201 3.70 -24.01 -10.76
C ALA A 201 2.38 -23.29 -11.06
N VAL A 202 1.58 -23.02 -10.02
CA VAL A 202 0.31 -22.30 -10.15
C VAL A 202 0.51 -20.91 -10.74
N VAL A 203 1.45 -20.12 -10.19
CA VAL A 203 1.71 -18.75 -10.67
C VAL A 203 2.29 -18.75 -12.09
N ARG A 204 3.27 -19.62 -12.40
CA ARG A 204 3.89 -19.70 -13.73
C ARG A 204 2.90 -20.07 -14.83
N HIS A 205 1.84 -20.79 -14.50
CA HIS A 205 0.79 -21.20 -15.43
C HIS A 205 -0.52 -20.42 -15.24
N GLU A 206 -0.47 -19.24 -14.61
CA GLU A 206 -1.60 -18.31 -14.46
C GLU A 206 -2.82 -18.92 -13.74
N GLY A 207 -2.58 -19.91 -12.90
CA GLY A 207 -3.58 -20.52 -12.05
C GLY A 207 -3.90 -19.66 -10.85
N GLU A 208 -5.14 -19.79 -10.38
CA GLU A 208 -5.62 -19.11 -9.19
C GLU A 208 -6.10 -20.13 -8.20
N VAL A 209 -5.56 -20.10 -6.97
CA VAL A 209 -6.06 -20.93 -5.89
C VAL A 209 -7.48 -20.49 -5.56
N TYR A 210 -8.44 -21.36 -5.85
CA TYR A 210 -9.87 -21.11 -5.63
C TYR A 210 -10.25 -21.39 -4.18
N GLN A 211 -9.79 -22.51 -3.62
CA GLN A 211 -10.03 -22.87 -2.23
C GLN A 211 -9.02 -23.91 -1.74
N TYR A 212 -8.84 -23.93 -0.42
CA TYR A 212 -8.17 -25.00 0.32
C TYR A 212 -9.23 -25.80 1.09
N ILE A 213 -9.24 -27.12 0.94
CA ILE A 213 -10.15 -28.03 1.65
C ILE A 213 -9.29 -29.05 2.40
N GLY A 214 -8.93 -28.75 3.65
CA GLY A 214 -8.00 -29.59 4.41
C GLY A 214 -6.61 -29.56 3.76
N ASP A 215 -6.21 -30.67 3.16
CA ASP A 215 -4.99 -30.88 2.39
C ASP A 215 -5.18 -30.80 0.86
N GLU A 216 -6.43 -30.72 0.41
CA GLU A 216 -6.77 -30.53 -1.00
C GLU A 216 -6.64 -29.06 -1.39
N ILE A 217 -5.96 -28.81 -2.50
CA ILE A 217 -5.89 -27.51 -3.17
C ILE A 217 -6.68 -27.56 -4.47
N VAL A 218 -7.59 -26.59 -4.63
CA VAL A 218 -8.35 -26.40 -5.86
C VAL A 218 -7.81 -25.19 -6.59
N VAL A 219 -7.25 -25.41 -7.77
CA VAL A 219 -6.74 -24.37 -8.65
C VAL A 219 -7.73 -24.17 -9.79
N SER A 220 -7.94 -22.93 -10.21
CA SER A 220 -8.87 -22.61 -11.28
C SER A 220 -8.30 -21.58 -12.24
N TRP A 221 -8.74 -21.67 -13.50
CA TRP A 221 -8.42 -20.73 -14.55
C TRP A 221 -9.71 -20.28 -15.25
N PRO A 222 -9.82 -19.02 -15.68
CA PRO A 222 -10.70 -18.68 -16.80
C PRO A 222 -10.40 -19.61 -17.98
N GLU A 223 -11.42 -20.06 -18.70
CA GLU A 223 -11.26 -21.02 -19.80
C GLU A 223 -10.14 -20.63 -20.80
N GLU A 224 -10.12 -19.36 -21.22
CA GLU A 224 -9.11 -18.85 -22.14
C GLU A 224 -7.68 -19.01 -21.60
N ALA A 225 -7.46 -18.72 -20.32
CA ALA A 225 -6.15 -18.82 -19.69
C ALA A 225 -5.73 -20.27 -19.42
N GLY A 226 -6.67 -21.14 -19.03
CA GLY A 226 -6.40 -22.54 -18.72
C GLY A 226 -6.12 -23.38 -19.97
N LEU A 227 -6.77 -23.05 -21.09
CA LEU A 227 -6.54 -23.71 -22.39
C LEU A 227 -5.35 -23.15 -23.17
N ARG A 228 -4.97 -21.89 -22.91
CA ARG A 228 -3.79 -21.29 -23.53
C ARG A 228 -2.55 -22.12 -23.20
N ASP A 229 -1.87 -22.61 -24.23
CA ASP A 229 -0.69 -23.48 -24.14
C ASP A 229 -0.85 -24.68 -23.20
N ALA A 230 -2.10 -25.16 -23.05
CA ALA A 230 -2.47 -26.19 -22.09
C ALA A 230 -2.00 -25.90 -20.65
N ASN A 231 -2.04 -24.64 -20.23
CA ASN A 231 -1.61 -24.17 -18.91
C ASN A 231 -2.15 -25.02 -17.76
N GLY A 232 -3.43 -25.40 -17.79
CA GLY A 232 -4.01 -26.25 -16.74
C GLY A 232 -3.32 -27.61 -16.62
N VAL A 233 -2.97 -28.23 -17.76
CA VAL A 233 -2.26 -29.52 -17.79
C VAL A 233 -0.79 -29.33 -17.44
N ARG A 234 -0.14 -28.29 -17.96
CA ARG A 234 1.27 -28.00 -17.65
C ARG A 234 1.48 -27.69 -16.17
N CYS A 235 0.55 -26.96 -15.56
CA CYS A 235 0.54 -26.73 -14.11
C CYS A 235 0.49 -28.04 -13.32
N ALA A 236 -0.31 -29.01 -13.76
CA ALA A 236 -0.43 -30.30 -13.07
C ALA A 236 0.82 -31.20 -13.23
N LEU A 237 1.67 -30.94 -14.21
CA LEU A 237 2.87 -31.73 -14.52
C LEU A 237 4.19 -31.06 -14.12
N ALA A 238 4.15 -29.79 -13.72
CA ALA A 238 5.31 -28.98 -13.33
C ALA A 238 5.77 -29.32 -11.91
#